data_AF-A0A2K5VU24-F1
#
_entry.id   AF-A0A2K5VU24-F1
#
_cell.length_a   1.000
_cell.length_b   1.000
_cell.length_c   1.000
_cell.angle_alpha   90.00
_cell.angle_beta   90.00
_cell.angle_gamma   90.00
#
_symmetry.space_group_name_H-M   'P 1'
#
loop_
_entity.id
_entity.type
_entity.pdbx_description
1 polymer ?
#
loop_
_entity_poly.entity_id
_entity_poly.type
_entity_poly.pdbx_seq_one_letter_code
_entity_poly.pdbx_strand_id
1 'polypeptide(L)'
;MIRIMEVRNQSRISQQYQSHRLSLKLGDAGNPRGLAISFRFILTNYNKLSIQSWFTLCRVEIVSNNSIQAVFNPTGIHAPSGYSYRCQCVGNLPRDQALLLTSDTDDGSSLWEVTLIDFQIQGFAIKGARFTKAQDCASSFSPAILIGLATSLILLLVLAYALHMLIYLRYLAQHYDLITSPAHFPQLKARDTADEKELLRSQGAACYELRSQQISKIYV
;
A
#
# COMPACT_ATOMS: atom_id res chain seq x y z
N MET A 1 1.13 -26.48 13.28
CA MET A 1 1.50 -25.10 13.67
C MET A 1 2.96 -25.05 14.10
N ILE A 2 3.81 -24.34 13.35
CA ILE A 2 5.26 -24.23 13.62
C ILE A 2 5.53 -22.85 14.23
N ARG A 3 5.88 -22.85 15.52
CA ARG A 3 6.19 -21.63 16.27
C ARG A 3 7.65 -21.67 16.73
N ILE A 4 8.43 -20.71 16.26
CA ILE A 4 9.86 -20.62 16.54
C ILE A 4 10.15 -19.31 17.28
N MET A 5 10.71 -19.43 18.48
CA MET A 5 11.17 -18.29 19.29
C MET A 5 12.63 -18.48 19.67
N GLU A 6 13.43 -17.44 19.52
CA GLU A 6 14.77 -17.37 20.06
C GLU A 6 14.78 -16.53 21.34
N VAL A 7 14.92 -17.19 22.49
CA VAL A 7 14.99 -16.52 23.81
C VAL A 7 16.44 -16.40 24.22
N ARG A 8 16.95 -15.17 24.36
CA ARG A 8 18.31 -14.90 24.85
C ARG A 8 18.28 -13.93 26.03
N ASN A 9 19.18 -14.12 26.98
CA ASN A 9 19.45 -13.17 28.06
C ASN A 9 20.21 -11.96 27.48
N GLN A 10 19.51 -10.82 27.36
CA GLN A 10 20.03 -9.57 26.82
C GLN A 10 20.90 -8.83 27.85
N SER A 11 22.15 -9.30 28.02
CA SER A 11 23.14 -8.60 28.85
C SER A 11 24.28 -7.96 28.05
N ARG A 12 24.15 -7.78 26.73
CA ARG A 12 25.14 -7.03 25.94
C ARG A 12 24.53 -6.27 24.75
N ILE A 13 24.31 -4.98 24.98
CA ILE A 13 23.96 -3.98 23.97
C ILE A 13 25.25 -3.56 23.29
N SER A 14 25.45 -3.97 22.02
CA SER A 14 26.22 -3.25 20.98
C SER A 14 26.77 -4.21 19.91
N GLN A 15 25.99 -4.63 18.92
CA GLN A 15 26.58 -5.05 17.63
C GLN A 15 25.66 -4.65 16.48
N GLN A 16 26.24 -3.95 15.50
CA GLN A 16 25.60 -3.41 14.29
C GLN A 16 25.14 -4.52 13.31
N TYR A 17 25.49 -5.78 13.55
CA TYR A 17 25.06 -6.94 12.80
C TYR A 17 25.18 -8.18 13.68
N GLN A 18 24.07 -8.86 13.94
CA GLN A 18 24.02 -10.08 14.75
C GLN A 18 23.35 -11.19 13.95
N SER A 19 24.04 -12.32 13.76
CA SER A 19 23.49 -13.54 13.14
C SER A 19 23.20 -14.56 14.22
N HIS A 20 22.00 -15.13 14.22
CA HIS A 20 21.52 -16.07 15.24
C HIS A 20 20.99 -17.32 14.55
N ARG A 21 21.28 -18.49 15.15
CA ARG A 21 20.93 -19.79 14.57
C ARG A 21 20.01 -20.56 15.51
N LEU A 22 18.85 -20.95 15.00
CA LEU A 22 17.92 -21.84 15.68
C LEU A 22 17.88 -23.18 14.96
N SER A 23 17.99 -24.28 15.70
CA SER A 23 17.97 -25.65 15.14
C SER A 23 16.78 -26.41 15.69
N LEU A 24 15.90 -26.86 14.80
CA LEU A 24 14.77 -27.73 15.12
C LEU A 24 15.12 -29.14 14.67
N LYS A 25 15.36 -30.05 15.63
CA LYS A 25 15.62 -31.47 15.33
C LYS A 25 14.29 -32.22 15.27
N LEU A 26 14.00 -32.82 14.12
CA LEU A 26 12.91 -33.76 13.93
C LEU A 26 13.53 -35.16 13.99
N GLY A 27 13.11 -35.92 15.00
CA GLY A 27 13.43 -37.34 15.13
C GLY A 27 12.17 -38.09 15.54
N ASP A 28 12.07 -39.34 15.13
CA ASP A 28 11.03 -40.24 15.62
C ASP A 28 11.31 -40.56 17.09
N ALA A 29 10.41 -40.16 17.98
CA ALA A 29 10.52 -40.41 19.42
C ALA A 29 10.60 -41.92 19.75
N GLY A 30 10.16 -42.79 18.82
CA GLY A 30 10.18 -44.25 18.96
C GLY A 30 11.44 -44.94 18.43
N ASN A 31 12.29 -44.28 17.64
CA ASN A 31 13.49 -44.91 17.07
C ASN A 31 14.70 -43.97 17.05
N PRO A 32 15.64 -44.10 18.00
CA PRO A 32 16.83 -43.25 18.08
C PRO A 32 17.84 -43.47 16.93
N ARG A 33 17.63 -44.47 16.07
CA ARG A 33 18.43 -44.71 14.84
C ARG A 33 17.74 -44.21 13.56
N GLY A 34 16.54 -43.65 13.66
CA GLY A 34 15.86 -43.02 12.52
C GLY A 34 16.65 -41.79 12.02
N LEU A 35 16.51 -41.44 10.73
CA LEU A 35 17.12 -40.24 10.14
C LEU A 35 16.79 -39.01 11.00
N ALA A 36 17.79 -38.48 11.71
CA ALA A 36 17.64 -37.25 12.47
C ALA A 36 17.78 -36.06 11.52
N ILE A 37 16.64 -35.52 11.07
CA ILE A 37 16.60 -34.35 10.20
C ILE A 37 16.53 -33.10 11.07
N SER A 38 17.42 -32.14 10.85
CA SER A 38 17.45 -30.89 11.61
C SER A 38 17.26 -29.71 10.67
N PHE A 39 16.27 -28.85 10.95
CA PHE A 39 16.09 -27.58 10.26
C PHE A 39 16.86 -26.48 11.00
N ARG A 40 17.79 -25.81 10.32
CA ARG A 40 18.52 -24.67 10.87
C ARG A 40 18.00 -23.38 10.25
N PHE A 41 17.53 -22.47 11.09
CA PHE A 41 17.04 -21.15 10.73
C PHE A 41 18.09 -20.11 11.13
N ILE A 42 18.57 -19.34 10.16
CA ILE A 42 19.58 -18.30 10.38
C ILE A 42 18.90 -16.95 10.22
N LEU A 43 18.81 -16.22 11.33
CA LEU A 43 18.24 -14.88 11.37
C LEU A 43 19.36 -13.85 11.50
N THR A 44 19.22 -12.72 10.84
CA THR A 44 20.10 -11.57 11.05
C THR A 44 19.30 -10.38 11.54
N ASN A 45 19.91 -9.61 12.43
CA ASN A 45 19.42 -8.30 12.81
C ASN A 45 20.10 -7.26 11.92
N TYR A 46 19.30 -6.41 11.26
CA TYR A 46 19.83 -5.23 10.60
C TYR A 46 19.33 -3.98 11.31
N ASN A 47 20.27 -3.12 11.67
CA ASN A 47 19.97 -1.80 12.20
C ASN A 47 20.95 -0.79 11.61
N LYS A 48 20.63 -0.27 10.41
CA LYS A 48 21.55 0.63 9.70
C LYS A 48 21.34 2.09 10.11
N LEU A 49 20.09 2.54 10.28
CA LEU A 49 19.73 3.96 10.50
C LEU A 49 18.37 4.17 11.21
N SER A 50 17.73 3.12 11.73
CA SER A 50 16.33 3.15 12.19
C SER A 50 16.25 3.22 13.72
N ILE A 51 15.28 3.99 14.25
CA ILE A 51 14.89 3.96 15.68
C ILE A 51 14.46 2.54 16.10
N GLN A 52 14.08 1.72 15.11
CA GLN A 52 13.59 0.36 15.30
C GLN A 52 14.45 -0.65 14.53
N SER A 53 14.99 -1.65 15.24
CA SER A 53 15.73 -2.77 14.64
C SER A 53 14.78 -3.74 13.94
N TRP A 54 15.28 -4.41 12.92
CA TRP A 54 14.53 -5.41 12.15
C TRP A 54 15.28 -6.73 12.15
N PHE A 55 14.54 -7.82 12.13
CA PHE A 55 15.11 -9.14 11.86
C PHE A 55 14.67 -9.63 10.49
N THR A 56 15.55 -10.38 9.84
CA THR A 56 15.26 -11.08 8.59
C THR A 56 15.73 -12.52 8.69
N LEU A 57 14.98 -13.44 8.09
CA LEU A 57 15.38 -14.85 7.97
C LEU A 57 16.23 -14.99 6.70
N CYS A 58 17.53 -15.14 6.86
CA CYS A 58 18.47 -15.16 5.74
C CYS A 58 18.61 -16.52 5.08
N ARG A 59 18.55 -17.59 5.86
CA ARG A 59 18.82 -18.94 5.36
C ARG A 59 18.08 -19.98 6.18
N VAL A 60 17.56 -20.99 5.49
CA VAL A 60 17.00 -22.21 6.08
C VAL A 60 17.77 -23.39 5.53
N GLU A 61 18.35 -24.20 6.39
CA GLU A 61 19.17 -25.33 6.00
C GLU A 61 18.56 -26.62 6.53
N ILE A 62 18.53 -27.65 5.70
CA ILE A 62 18.19 -29.00 6.12
C ILE A 62 19.50 -29.73 6.37
N VAL A 63 19.66 -30.26 7.57
CA VAL A 63 20.83 -31.03 7.97
C VAL A 63 20.40 -32.44 8.30
N SER A 64 21.03 -33.42 7.67
CA SER A 64 20.85 -34.83 7.99
C SER A 64 22.22 -35.46 8.15
N ASN A 65 22.40 -36.27 9.20
CA ASN A 65 23.64 -36.98 9.49
C ASN A 65 24.88 -36.06 9.47
N ASN A 66 24.80 -34.91 10.13
CA ASN A 66 25.83 -33.86 10.19
C ASN A 66 26.23 -33.22 8.86
N SER A 67 25.61 -33.60 7.74
CA SER A 67 25.79 -32.97 6.42
C SER A 67 24.62 -32.06 6.07
N ILE A 68 24.91 -30.97 5.37
CA ILE A 68 23.90 -30.06 4.81
C ILE A 68 23.33 -30.74 3.57
N GLN A 69 22.01 -30.95 3.57
CA GLN A 69 21.28 -31.65 2.51
C GLN A 69 20.59 -30.70 1.53
N ALA A 70 20.17 -29.54 2.03
CA ALA A 70 19.51 -28.52 1.23
C ALA A 70 19.67 -27.16 1.88
N VAL A 71 19.71 -26.13 1.04
CA VAL A 71 19.83 -24.75 1.49
C VAL A 71 18.81 -23.87 0.76
N PHE A 72 17.98 -23.22 1.55
CA PHE A 72 16.97 -22.29 1.06
C PHE A 72 17.30 -20.86 1.50
N ASN A 73 17.15 -19.92 0.58
CA ASN A 73 17.28 -18.48 0.75
C ASN A 73 15.87 -17.87 0.80
N PRO A 74 15.35 -17.54 1.99
CA PRO A 74 14.01 -16.99 2.09
C PRO A 74 13.96 -15.57 1.56
N THR A 75 12.89 -15.23 0.85
CA THR A 75 12.58 -13.86 0.44
C THR A 75 11.35 -13.35 1.17
N GLY A 76 11.34 -12.07 1.51
CA GLY A 76 10.17 -11.44 2.13
C GLY A 76 9.87 -11.84 3.58
N ILE A 77 10.73 -12.65 4.24
CA ILE A 77 10.56 -13.03 5.65
C ILE A 77 11.34 -12.10 6.57
N HIS A 78 10.70 -11.00 6.96
CA HIS A 78 11.27 -9.98 7.84
C HIS A 78 10.19 -9.31 8.68
N ALA A 79 10.55 -8.86 9.88
CA ALA A 79 9.67 -8.05 10.72
C ALA A 79 10.50 -7.18 11.67
N PRO A 80 9.94 -6.08 12.22
CA PRO A 80 10.57 -5.33 13.27
C PRO A 80 10.86 -6.24 14.48
N SER A 81 11.99 -6.07 15.17
CA SER A 81 12.39 -6.98 16.27
C SER A 81 11.35 -7.08 17.40
N GLY A 82 10.55 -6.04 17.61
CA GLY A 82 9.46 -6.04 18.59
C GLY A 82 8.18 -6.77 18.15
N TYR A 83 8.12 -7.30 16.93
CA TYR A 83 6.99 -8.03 16.36
C TYR A 83 7.39 -9.47 16.03
N SER A 84 6.42 -10.36 15.88
CA SER A 84 6.65 -11.69 15.29
C SER A 84 6.22 -11.68 13.83
N TYR A 85 6.89 -12.42 12.96
CA TYR A 85 6.42 -12.66 11.60
C TYR A 85 5.48 -13.87 11.59
N ARG A 86 4.33 -13.76 10.92
CA ARG A 86 3.37 -14.86 10.76
C ARG A 86 2.98 -15.03 9.31
N CYS A 87 2.89 -16.28 8.86
CA CYS A 87 2.35 -16.59 7.55
C CYS A 87 1.60 -17.91 7.57
N GLN A 88 0.53 -18.00 6.77
CA GLN A 88 -0.28 -19.21 6.67
C GLN A 88 0.51 -20.36 6.04
N CYS A 89 1.30 -20.05 5.01
CA CYS A 89 2.08 -21.02 4.26
C CYS A 89 3.38 -20.39 3.78
N VAL A 90 4.50 -21.09 4.03
CA VAL A 90 5.84 -20.71 3.57
C VAL A 90 6.48 -21.96 2.98
N GLY A 91 6.68 -22.00 1.67
CA GLY A 91 7.33 -23.13 1.01
C GLY A 91 8.19 -22.73 -0.17
N ASN A 92 8.79 -23.75 -0.80
CA ASN A 92 9.63 -23.57 -1.99
C ASN A 92 8.85 -23.66 -3.31
N LEU A 93 7.62 -24.18 -3.30
CA LEU A 93 6.79 -24.28 -4.50
C LEU A 93 5.92 -23.02 -4.71
N PRO A 94 5.55 -22.70 -5.97
CA PRO A 94 4.70 -21.55 -6.31
C PRO A 94 3.35 -21.53 -5.58
N ARG A 95 2.75 -22.71 -5.39
CA ARG A 95 1.49 -22.86 -4.64
C ARG A 95 1.62 -22.48 -3.15
N ASP A 96 2.85 -22.53 -2.61
CA ASP A 96 3.18 -22.28 -1.21
C ASP A 96 3.88 -20.91 -1.04
N GLN A 97 3.52 -19.94 -1.90
CA GLN A 97 4.07 -18.58 -2.00
C GLN A 97 5.54 -18.49 -2.46
N ALA A 98 6.22 -19.61 -2.72
CA ALA A 98 7.62 -19.69 -3.19
C ALA A 98 8.60 -18.79 -2.41
N LEU A 99 8.36 -18.59 -1.11
CA LEU A 99 9.19 -17.72 -0.29
C LEU A 99 10.55 -18.35 0.02
N LEU A 100 10.68 -19.68 -0.05
CA LEU A 100 11.94 -20.42 0.15
C LEU A 100 12.61 -20.73 -1.19
N LEU A 101 13.48 -19.84 -1.68
CA LEU A 101 14.20 -20.08 -2.93
C LEU A 101 15.37 -21.03 -2.71
N THR A 102 15.60 -21.97 -3.62
CA THR A 102 16.79 -22.84 -3.60
C THR A 102 18.06 -22.02 -3.81
N SER A 103 19.12 -22.30 -3.03
CA SER A 103 20.34 -21.48 -3.07
C SER A 103 21.22 -21.72 -4.30
N ASP A 104 21.22 -22.93 -4.87
CA ASP A 104 21.87 -23.27 -6.14
C ASP A 104 21.31 -24.58 -6.73
N THR A 105 21.66 -24.94 -7.96
CA THR A 105 21.17 -26.18 -8.60
C THR A 105 21.98 -27.43 -8.28
N ASP A 106 23.17 -27.29 -7.70
CA ASP A 106 24.14 -28.38 -7.50
C ASP A 106 24.21 -28.91 -6.06
N ASP A 107 23.45 -28.32 -5.13
CA ASP A 107 23.47 -28.63 -3.70
C ASP A 107 22.35 -29.59 -3.25
N GLY A 108 21.70 -30.28 -4.20
CA GLY A 108 20.62 -31.24 -3.93
C GLY A 108 19.33 -30.59 -3.41
N SER A 109 19.27 -29.27 -3.30
CA SER A 109 18.12 -28.53 -2.73
C SER A 109 16.84 -28.71 -3.54
N SER A 110 16.95 -28.99 -4.86
CA SER A 110 15.81 -29.26 -5.75
C SER A 110 15.10 -30.59 -5.45
N LEU A 111 15.76 -31.51 -4.73
CA LEU A 111 15.18 -32.80 -4.32
C LEU A 111 14.28 -32.67 -3.09
N TRP A 112 14.31 -31.52 -2.41
CA TRP A 112 13.59 -31.30 -1.16
C TRP A 112 12.38 -30.40 -1.37
N GLU A 113 11.21 -30.91 -1.02
CA GLU A 113 9.97 -30.15 -0.95
C GLU A 113 9.71 -29.77 0.51
N VAL A 114 9.58 -28.47 0.78
CA VAL A 114 9.41 -27.94 2.12
C VAL A 114 8.22 -27.00 2.13
N THR A 115 7.25 -27.32 2.98
CA THR A 115 6.07 -26.48 3.21
C THR A 115 5.86 -26.33 4.72
N LEU A 116 5.91 -25.09 5.20
CA LEU A 116 5.67 -24.73 6.59
C LEU A 116 4.26 -24.13 6.71
N ILE A 117 3.38 -24.83 7.42
CA ILE A 117 1.99 -24.39 7.65
C ILE A 117 1.86 -23.72 9.02
N ASP A 118 1.13 -22.61 9.06
CA ASP A 118 0.99 -21.74 10.24
C ASP A 118 2.35 -21.39 10.84
N PHE A 119 3.21 -20.80 10.01
CA PHE A 119 4.56 -20.43 10.37
C PHE A 119 4.56 -19.12 11.16
N GLN A 120 5.14 -19.14 12.36
CA GLN A 120 5.37 -17.94 13.16
C GLN A 120 6.78 -17.93 13.73
N ILE A 121 7.51 -16.83 13.51
CA ILE A 121 8.90 -16.68 13.94
C ILE A 121 9.16 -15.30 14.56
N GLN A 122 9.97 -15.26 15.62
CA GLN A 122 10.41 -14.01 16.24
C GLN A 122 11.86 -14.15 16.73
N GLY A 123 12.68 -13.14 16.42
CA GLY A 123 14.07 -13.06 16.87
C GLY A 123 14.35 -11.79 17.68
N PHE A 124 15.42 -11.85 18.49
CA PHE A 124 16.11 -10.73 19.15
C PHE A 124 15.37 -9.96 20.25
N ALA A 125 14.06 -9.68 20.19
CA ALA A 125 13.36 -8.91 21.23
C ALA A 125 12.08 -9.58 21.73
N ILE A 126 12.26 -10.67 22.49
CA ILE A 126 11.17 -11.43 23.12
C ILE A 126 10.99 -10.96 24.56
N LYS A 127 9.75 -10.60 24.93
CA LYS A 127 9.38 -10.27 26.31
C LYS A 127 8.57 -11.42 26.90
N GLY A 128 8.96 -11.92 28.07
CA GLY A 128 8.19 -12.92 28.82
C GLY A 128 7.99 -14.27 28.12
N ALA A 129 8.90 -14.66 27.22
CA ALA A 129 8.85 -15.92 26.47
C ALA A 129 7.54 -16.14 25.67
N ARG A 130 6.87 -15.06 25.26
CA ARG A 130 5.67 -15.09 24.43
C ARG A 130 5.92 -14.32 23.15
N PHE A 131 5.30 -14.75 22.06
CA PHE A 131 5.28 -13.95 20.84
C PHE A 131 4.61 -12.62 21.10
N THR A 132 5.20 -11.56 20.55
CA THR A 132 4.56 -10.27 20.50
C THR A 132 3.57 -10.22 19.33
N LYS A 133 3.00 -9.05 19.06
CA LYS A 133 2.03 -8.87 17.98
C LYS A 133 2.60 -9.40 16.65
N ALA A 134 1.78 -10.16 15.93
CA ALA A 134 2.16 -10.70 14.64
C ALA A 134 2.03 -9.65 13.53
N GLN A 135 3.03 -9.60 12.65
CA GLN A 135 2.96 -9.01 11.32
C GLN A 135 2.76 -10.17 10.34
N ASP A 136 1.63 -10.15 9.64
CA ASP A 136 1.31 -11.17 8.66
C ASP A 136 2.07 -10.94 7.34
N CYS A 137 2.41 -12.02 6.65
CA CYS A 137 3.15 -12.02 5.38
C CYS A 137 2.42 -11.32 4.24
N ALA A 138 1.08 -11.31 4.28
CA ALA A 138 0.27 -10.48 3.42
C ALA A 138 0.08 -9.11 4.09
N SER A 139 0.53 -8.05 3.44
CA SER A 139 0.07 -6.70 3.76
C SER A 139 -1.46 -6.71 3.82
N SER A 140 -2.05 -6.08 4.84
CA SER A 140 -3.51 -6.04 5.04
C SER A 140 -4.27 -5.58 3.78
N PHE A 141 -3.59 -4.89 2.85
CA PHE A 141 -4.10 -4.60 1.52
C PHE A 141 -3.02 -4.85 0.46
N SER A 142 -3.39 -5.55 -0.61
CA SER A 142 -2.55 -5.68 -1.82
C SER A 142 -2.35 -4.30 -2.47
N PRO A 143 -1.19 -4.02 -3.09
CA PRO A 143 -0.98 -2.80 -3.86
C PRO A 143 -2.09 -2.53 -4.88
N ALA A 144 -2.63 -3.59 -5.50
CA ALA A 144 -3.75 -3.47 -6.44
C ALA A 144 -5.03 -2.94 -5.79
N ILE A 145 -5.33 -3.38 -4.57
CA ILE A 145 -6.50 -2.91 -3.80
C ILE A 145 -6.32 -1.44 -3.43
N LEU A 146 -5.13 -1.04 -2.99
CA LEU A 146 -4.83 0.35 -2.64
C LEU A 146 -4.97 1.28 -3.85
N ILE A 147 -4.44 0.89 -5.01
CA ILE A 147 -4.58 1.65 -6.25
C ILE A 147 -6.06 1.72 -6.64
N GLY A 148 -6.80 0.61 -6.57
CA GLY A 148 -8.23 0.58 -6.88
C GLY A 148 -9.07 1.47 -5.97
N LEU A 149 -8.78 1.49 -4.66
CA LEU A 149 -9.44 2.38 -3.71
C LEU A 149 -9.11 3.85 -3.99
N ALA A 150 -7.84 4.16 -4.28
CA ALA A 150 -7.42 5.52 -4.62
C ALA A 150 -8.09 6.02 -5.90
N THR A 151 -8.11 5.21 -6.96
CA THR A 151 -8.75 5.59 -8.23
C THR A 151 -10.26 5.73 -8.09
N SER A 152 -10.91 4.81 -7.38
CA SER A 152 -12.34 4.89 -7.08
C SER A 152 -12.70 6.18 -6.34
N LEU A 153 -11.92 6.56 -5.33
CA LEU A 153 -12.11 7.79 -4.59
C LEU A 153 -11.96 9.03 -5.48
N ILE A 154 -10.94 9.06 -6.35
CA ILE A 154 -10.72 10.16 -7.30
C ILE A 154 -11.90 10.32 -8.25
N LEU A 155 -12.38 9.22 -8.85
CA LEU A 155 -13.52 9.24 -9.76
C LEU A 155 -14.80 9.71 -9.05
N LEU A 156 -14.99 9.30 -7.80
CA LEU A 156 -16.13 9.72 -6.99
C LEU A 156 -16.09 11.22 -6.69
N LEU A 157 -14.90 11.78 -6.41
CA LEU A 157 -14.73 13.24 -6.26
C LEU A 157 -15.05 13.99 -7.55
N VAL A 158 -14.55 13.52 -8.70
CA VAL A 158 -14.83 14.15 -10.01
C VAL A 158 -16.33 14.11 -10.32
N LEU A 159 -16.98 12.97 -10.07
CA LEU A 159 -18.41 12.82 -10.26
C LEU A 159 -19.20 13.76 -9.34
N ALA A 160 -18.85 13.83 -8.05
CA ALA A 160 -19.48 14.73 -7.10
C ALA A 160 -19.35 16.20 -7.52
N TYR A 161 -18.18 16.60 -8.02
CA TYR A 161 -17.94 17.94 -8.54
C TYR A 161 -18.79 18.22 -9.79
N ALA A 162 -18.85 17.30 -10.76
CA ALA A 162 -19.68 17.45 -11.95
C ALA A 162 -21.18 17.58 -11.60
N LEU A 163 -21.66 16.75 -10.67
CA LEU A 163 -23.04 16.82 -10.17
C LEU A 163 -23.30 18.14 -9.43
N HIS A 164 -22.37 18.58 -8.58
CA HIS A 164 -22.46 19.87 -7.90
C HIS A 164 -22.57 21.02 -8.90
N MET A 165 -21.73 21.03 -9.94
CA MET A 165 -21.78 22.04 -11.01
C MET A 165 -23.10 21.99 -11.79
N LEU A 166 -23.62 20.79 -12.07
CA LEU A 166 -24.90 20.63 -12.75
C LEU A 166 -26.07 21.19 -11.92
N ILE A 167 -26.11 20.89 -10.62
CA ILE A 167 -27.12 21.41 -9.70
C ILE A 167 -27.01 22.94 -9.59
N TYR A 168 -25.79 23.46 -9.48
CA TYR A 168 -25.54 24.90 -9.41
C TYR A 168 -26.01 25.64 -10.67
N LEU A 169 -25.76 25.09 -11.85
CA LEU A 169 -26.26 25.65 -13.12
C LEU A 169 -27.78 25.61 -13.20
N ARG A 170 -28.42 24.52 -12.76
CA ARG A 170 -29.89 24.41 -12.69
C ARG A 170 -30.48 25.46 -11.75
N TYR A 171 -29.86 25.67 -10.59
CA TYR A 171 -30.26 26.70 -9.64
C TYR A 171 -30.20 28.10 -10.27
N LEU A 172 -29.09 28.43 -10.94
CA LEU A 172 -28.97 29.72 -11.63
C LEU A 172 -30.01 29.88 -12.73
N ALA A 173 -30.17 28.88 -13.61
CA ALA A 173 -31.13 28.94 -14.71
C ALA A 173 -32.56 29.20 -14.20
N GLN A 174 -33.00 28.45 -13.17
CA GLN A 174 -34.31 28.64 -12.57
C GLN A 174 -34.46 30.02 -11.90
N HIS A 175 -33.40 30.53 -11.27
CA HIS A 175 -33.40 31.86 -10.67
C HIS A 175 -33.50 32.97 -11.72
N TYR A 176 -32.82 32.82 -12.88
CA TYR A 176 -32.90 33.79 -13.97
C TYR A 176 -34.23 33.73 -14.74
N ASP A 177 -34.81 32.55 -14.95
CA ASP A 177 -36.16 32.40 -15.53
C ASP A 177 -37.25 33.06 -14.66
N LEU A 178 -37.05 33.07 -13.34
CA LEU A 178 -37.92 33.80 -12.41
C LEU A 178 -37.81 35.33 -12.57
N ILE A 179 -36.61 35.83 -12.89
CA ILE A 179 -36.33 37.26 -13.06
C ILE A 179 -36.80 37.76 -14.45
N THR A 180 -36.81 36.92 -15.48
CA THR A 180 -37.19 37.30 -16.86
C THR A 180 -38.68 37.19 -17.16
N SER A 181 -39.53 36.85 -16.18
CA SER A 181 -41.00 36.98 -16.34
C SER A 181 -41.38 38.46 -16.51
N PRO A 182 -42.21 38.84 -17.50
CA PRO A 182 -42.17 40.18 -18.07
C PRO A 182 -42.87 41.19 -17.16
N ALA A 183 -42.09 41.97 -16.44
CA ALA A 183 -42.55 43.25 -15.92
C ALA A 183 -42.77 44.21 -17.10
N HIS A 184 -44.00 44.23 -17.59
CA HIS A 184 -44.71 45.36 -18.21
C HIS A 184 -43.83 46.35 -18.99
N PHE A 185 -43.70 46.15 -20.30
CA PHE A 185 -43.23 47.18 -21.22
C PHE A 185 -44.23 48.36 -21.24
N PRO A 186 -43.83 49.61 -20.92
CA PRO A 186 -44.67 50.76 -21.17
C PRO A 186 -44.64 51.04 -22.68
N GLN A 187 -45.81 50.97 -23.31
CA GLN A 187 -46.03 51.44 -24.69
C GLN A 187 -45.61 52.91 -24.83
N LEU A 188 -44.53 53.17 -25.57
CA LEU A 188 -44.12 54.53 -25.90
C LEU A 188 -45.09 55.07 -26.96
N LYS A 189 -45.95 55.98 -26.51
CA LYS A 189 -46.97 56.68 -27.30
C LYS A 189 -46.32 57.37 -28.51
N ALA A 190 -46.68 56.95 -29.71
CA ALA A 190 -46.33 57.65 -30.95
C ALA A 190 -46.84 59.09 -30.91
N ARG A 191 -45.95 60.06 -31.11
CA ARG A 191 -46.29 61.46 -31.34
C ARG A 191 -45.68 61.87 -32.67
N ASP A 192 -46.57 62.09 -33.65
CA ASP A 192 -46.27 62.73 -34.93
C ASP A 192 -45.57 64.08 -34.72
N THR A 193 -44.54 64.33 -35.52
CA THR A 193 -44.44 65.51 -36.39
C THR A 193 -43.38 65.24 -37.46
N ALA A 194 -43.78 65.52 -38.70
CA ALA A 194 -43.01 65.47 -39.92
C ALA A 194 -41.94 66.58 -39.99
N ASP A 195 -41.12 66.47 -41.05
CA ASP A 195 -40.06 67.38 -41.52
C ASP A 195 -38.69 67.16 -40.84
N GLU A 196 -37.56 66.95 -41.52
CA GLU A 196 -37.24 66.97 -42.94
C GLU A 196 -35.88 66.25 -43.12
N LYS A 197 -35.82 65.44 -44.16
CA LYS A 197 -34.68 64.97 -44.99
C LYS A 197 -33.21 65.16 -44.59
N GLU A 198 -32.44 64.21 -45.15
CA GLU A 198 -31.04 64.31 -45.62
C GLU A 198 -29.92 64.10 -44.58
N LEU A 199 -29.36 62.88 -44.48
CA LEU A 199 -28.24 62.45 -45.35
C LEU A 199 -27.63 61.11 -44.91
N LEU A 200 -27.39 60.30 -45.93
CA LEU A 200 -26.75 58.99 -45.93
C LEU A 200 -25.33 59.03 -45.33
N ARG A 201 -25.00 58.09 -44.43
CA ARG A 201 -23.65 57.51 -44.40
C ARG A 201 -23.61 56.12 -43.73
N SER A 202 -23.64 55.11 -44.61
CA SER A 202 -22.89 53.84 -44.58
C SER A 202 -22.38 53.28 -43.24
N GLN A 203 -22.81 52.04 -42.96
CA GLN A 203 -21.98 50.87 -42.59
C GLN A 203 -20.75 51.08 -41.70
N GLY A 204 -20.72 50.35 -40.57
CA GLY A 204 -19.46 49.80 -40.04
C GLY A 204 -19.40 49.69 -38.53
N ALA A 205 -19.27 48.45 -38.05
CA ALA A 205 -18.73 48.03 -36.75
C ALA A 205 -19.53 48.38 -35.48
N ALA A 206 -20.46 47.49 -35.11
CA ALA A 206 -20.87 47.34 -33.71
C ALA A 206 -19.77 46.57 -32.95
N CYS A 207 -18.87 47.32 -32.32
CA CYS A 207 -17.87 46.84 -31.38
C CYS A 207 -18.57 46.20 -30.17
N TYR A 208 -18.24 44.95 -29.83
CA TYR A 208 -18.63 44.35 -28.56
C TYR A 208 -17.67 44.87 -27.48
N GLU A 209 -18.12 45.84 -26.71
CA GLU A 209 -17.43 46.29 -25.50
C GLU A 209 -17.66 45.28 -24.37
N LEU A 210 -16.70 44.38 -24.15
CA LEU A 210 -16.56 43.61 -22.91
C LEU A 210 -16.15 44.58 -21.80
N ARG A 211 -17.15 45.14 -21.09
CA ARG A 211 -16.93 45.89 -19.86
C ARG A 211 -16.41 44.95 -18.78
N SER A 212 -15.09 44.91 -18.64
CA SER A 212 -14.38 44.40 -17.47
C SER A 212 -14.86 45.16 -16.22
N GLN A 213 -15.70 44.51 -15.40
CA GLN A 213 -15.98 45.00 -14.06
C GLN A 213 -14.78 44.67 -13.18
N GLN A 214 -14.16 45.74 -12.66
CA GLN A 214 -13.10 45.73 -11.67
C GLN A 214 -13.37 44.71 -10.55
N ILE A 215 -12.53 43.67 -10.50
CA ILE A 215 -12.29 42.91 -9.27
C ILE A 215 -11.58 43.88 -8.31
N SER A 216 -12.31 44.34 -7.31
CA SER A 216 -11.78 45.06 -6.17
C SER A 216 -10.69 44.23 -5.50
N LYS A 217 -9.50 44.82 -5.43
CA LYS A 217 -8.34 44.39 -4.64
C LYS A 217 -8.77 44.02 -3.22
N ILE A 218 -8.45 42.80 -2.78
CA ILE A 218 -8.16 42.49 -1.38
C ILE A 218 -6.94 41.57 -1.34
N TYR A 219 -5.79 42.17 -1.01
CA TYR A 219 -4.66 41.56 -0.31
C TYR A 219 -3.88 42.70 0.34
N VAL A 220 -4.01 42.86 1.66
CA VAL A 220 -2.95 42.69 2.67
C VAL A 220 -3.64 42.21 3.94
#